data_AF-A0A934E6R2-F1
#
_entry.id   AF-A0A934E6R2-F1
#
_cell.length_a   1.000
_cell.length_b   1.000
_cell.length_c   1.000
_cell.angle_alpha   90.00
_cell.angle_beta   90.00
_cell.angle_gamma   90.00
#
_symmetry.space_group_name_H-M   'P 1'
#
loop_
_entity.id
_entity.type
_entity.pdbx_description
1 polymer ?
#
loop_
_entity_poly.entity_id
_entity_poly.type
_entity_poly.pdbx_seq_one_letter_code
_entity_poly.pdbx_strand_id
1 'polypeptide(L)'
;MEKILIVGCKNAMDDICIGCSRCLVAFNRRQGVFEIYEDTDAEILGIVGCGGCPASAIVTRLMQAKLWNAPMNEKPTVVHIAPCIAEQCPNKEEVMKKIIAKAGIKVIEGTHPYAPSGIFA
;
A
#
# COMPACT_ATOMS: atom_id res chain seq x y z
N MET A 1 -7.99 -12.36 11.38
CA MET A 1 -8.20 -11.13 10.62
C MET A 1 -6.87 -10.63 10.08
N GLU A 2 -6.73 -10.52 8.77
CA GLU A 2 -5.61 -9.83 8.13
C GLU A 2 -5.78 -8.31 8.27
N LYS A 3 -4.73 -7.61 8.71
CA LYS A 3 -4.68 -6.15 8.88
C LYS A 3 -3.75 -5.56 7.83
N ILE A 4 -4.33 -5.06 6.74
CA ILE A 4 -3.60 -4.63 5.55
C ILE A 4 -3.12 -3.18 5.72
N LEU A 5 -1.81 -2.96 5.61
CA LEU A 5 -1.24 -1.62 5.47
C LEU A 5 -0.85 -1.39 4.00
N ILE A 6 -1.40 -0.36 3.38
CA ILE A 6 -1.04 0.02 2.00
C ILE A 6 0.05 1.09 2.05
N VAL A 7 1.17 0.86 1.36
CA VAL A 7 2.20 1.86 1.12
C VAL A 7 2.02 2.39 -0.30
N GLY A 8 1.80 3.71 -0.43
CA GLY A 8 1.72 4.37 -1.74
C GLY A 8 2.63 5.59 -1.84
N CYS A 9 2.74 6.16 -3.04
CA CYS A 9 3.65 7.24 -3.31
C CYS A 9 3.20 8.52 -2.59
N LYS A 10 4.09 9.13 -1.80
CA LYS A 10 3.82 10.38 -1.10
C LYS A 10 3.40 11.51 -2.05
N ASN A 11 3.97 11.55 -3.25
CA ASN A 11 3.75 12.64 -4.22
C ASN A 11 2.60 12.35 -5.20
N ALA A 12 1.97 11.17 -5.14
CA ALA A 12 0.92 10.81 -6.09
C ALA A 12 -0.43 10.59 -5.40
N MET A 13 -0.45 10.05 -4.17
CA MET A 13 -1.71 9.68 -3.50
C MET A 13 -2.63 10.84 -3.15
N ASP A 14 -2.16 12.08 -3.12
CA ASP A 14 -3.02 13.25 -2.84
C ASP A 14 -3.07 14.26 -4.00
N ASP A 15 -2.08 14.20 -4.91
CA ASP A 15 -1.93 15.18 -6.00
C ASP A 15 -2.38 14.66 -7.38
N ILE A 16 -2.34 13.33 -7.60
CA ILE A 16 -2.59 12.71 -8.93
C ILE A 16 -3.68 11.64 -8.82
N CYS A 17 -3.55 10.77 -7.83
CA CYS A 17 -4.57 9.82 -7.43
C CYS A 17 -5.31 10.44 -6.25
N ILE A 18 -6.61 10.18 -6.13
CA ILE A 18 -7.37 10.44 -4.90
C ILE A 18 -7.10 9.32 -3.88
N GLY A 19 -5.83 8.97 -3.66
CA GLY A 19 -5.23 7.75 -3.09
C GLY A 19 -6.00 6.91 -2.08
N CYS A 20 -6.93 7.52 -1.35
CA CYS A 20 -7.94 6.84 -0.54
C CYS A 20 -9.02 6.09 -1.35
N SER A 21 -9.54 6.56 -2.47
CA SER A 21 -10.74 5.94 -3.06
C SER A 21 -10.45 4.65 -3.83
N ARG A 22 -9.52 4.65 -4.81
CA ARG A 22 -9.33 3.50 -5.72
C ARG A 22 -8.86 2.24 -4.99
N CYS A 23 -7.92 2.39 -4.06
CA CYS A 23 -7.44 1.28 -3.23
C CYS A 23 -8.55 0.72 -2.33
N LEU A 24 -9.32 1.59 -1.66
CA LEU A 24 -10.41 1.16 -0.77
C LEU A 24 -11.56 0.53 -1.54
N VAL A 25 -11.94 1.08 -2.70
CA VAL A 25 -13.01 0.53 -3.53
C VAL A 25 -12.64 -0.86 -4.06
N ALA A 26 -11.40 -1.05 -4.53
CA ALA A 26 -10.94 -2.36 -4.97
C ALA A 26 -10.93 -3.37 -3.83
N PHE A 27 -10.52 -2.96 -2.63
CA PHE A 27 -10.57 -3.83 -1.46
C PHE A 27 -12.00 -4.23 -1.09
N ASN A 28 -12.91 -3.25 -0.99
CA ASN A 28 -14.32 -3.49 -0.65
C ASN A 28 -15.01 -4.43 -1.65
N ARG A 29 -14.56 -4.42 -2.91
CA ARG A 29 -15.09 -5.28 -3.98
C ARG A 29 -14.26 -6.55 -4.20
N ARG A 30 -13.18 -6.75 -3.44
CA ARG A 30 -12.21 -7.83 -3.63
C ARG A 30 -11.73 -7.94 -5.09
N GLN A 31 -11.28 -6.83 -5.67
CA GLN A 31 -10.84 -6.77 -7.07
C GLN A 31 -9.31 -6.62 -7.19
N GLY A 32 -8.76 -7.17 -8.27
CA GLY A 32 -7.33 -7.09 -8.55
C GLY A 32 -6.55 -7.92 -7.55
N VAL A 33 -5.50 -7.36 -6.94
CA VAL A 33 -4.67 -8.13 -6.00
C VAL A 33 -5.46 -8.52 -4.74
N PHE A 34 -6.55 -7.83 -4.41
CA PHE A 34 -7.37 -8.14 -3.24
C PHE A 34 -8.28 -9.37 -3.40
N GLU A 35 -8.35 -9.98 -4.59
CA GLU A 35 -9.05 -11.27 -4.81
C GLU A 35 -8.48 -12.38 -3.92
N ILE A 36 -7.20 -12.28 -3.54
CA ILE A 36 -6.56 -13.23 -2.61
C ILE A 36 -7.19 -13.23 -1.19
N TYR A 37 -8.08 -12.28 -0.90
CA TYR A 37 -8.77 -12.13 0.38
C TYR A 37 -10.29 -12.39 0.28
N GLU A 38 -10.80 -13.03 -0.78
CA GLU A 38 -12.23 -13.36 -0.91
C GLU A 38 -12.74 -14.21 0.26
N ASP A 39 -12.01 -15.27 0.60
CA ASP A 39 -12.35 -16.18 1.70
C ASP A 39 -11.61 -15.86 3.01
N THR A 40 -11.03 -14.66 3.11
CA THR A 40 -10.24 -14.25 4.28
C THR A 40 -10.89 -13.05 4.96
N ASP A 41 -11.10 -13.17 6.26
CA ASP A 41 -11.44 -12.04 7.11
C ASP A 41 -10.26 -11.05 7.12
N ALA A 42 -10.43 -9.93 6.43
CA ALA A 42 -9.41 -8.93 6.20
C ALA A 42 -10.00 -7.53 6.26
N GLU A 43 -9.21 -6.57 6.69
CA GLU A 43 -9.52 -5.14 6.67
C GLU A 43 -8.29 -4.31 6.27
N ILE A 44 -8.52 -3.09 5.80
CA ILE A 44 -7.45 -2.11 5.60
C ILE A 44 -7.27 -1.35 6.90
N LEU A 45 -6.12 -1.53 7.53
CA LEU A 45 -5.68 -0.79 8.70
C LEU A 45 -5.34 0.67 8.35
N GLY A 46 -4.79 0.90 7.15
CA GLY A 46 -4.53 2.25 6.69
C GLY A 46 -3.70 2.33 5.42
N ILE A 47 -3.50 3.57 4.97
CA ILE A 47 -2.67 3.92 3.81
C ILE A 47 -1.59 4.89 4.27
N VAL A 48 -0.33 4.61 3.94
CA VAL A 48 0.82 5.45 4.32
C VAL A 48 1.68 5.79 3.11
N GLY A 49 2.17 7.02 3.07
CA GLY A 49 3.08 7.47 2.02
C GLY A 49 4.49 6.91 2.19
N CYS A 50 5.17 6.62 1.07
CA CYS A 50 6.53 6.07 1.01
C CYS A 50 7.61 6.95 1.67
N GLY A 51 7.27 8.19 2.06
CA GLY A 51 8.16 9.04 2.84
C GLY A 51 9.08 9.95 2.02
N GLY A 52 8.83 10.13 0.72
CA GLY A 52 9.59 11.03 -0.16
C GLY A 52 10.75 10.33 -0.88
N CYS A 53 11.11 10.75 -2.09
CA CYS A 53 12.04 10.01 -2.96
C CYS A 53 13.49 9.94 -2.40
N PRO A 54 14.18 8.79 -2.49
CA PRO A 54 13.71 7.45 -2.89
C PRO A 54 13.29 6.62 -1.67
N ALA A 55 12.13 6.94 -1.08
CA ALA A 55 11.68 6.44 0.23
C ALA A 55 12.64 6.77 1.38
N SER A 56 12.96 8.05 1.59
CA SER A 56 13.86 8.50 2.67
C SER A 56 13.29 8.21 4.07
N ALA A 57 11.98 8.39 4.26
CA ALA A 57 11.34 8.18 5.55
C ALA A 57 10.56 6.85 5.70
N ILE A 58 10.61 5.92 4.73
CA ILE A 58 9.74 4.73 4.75
C ILE A 58 9.89 3.89 6.02
N VAL A 59 11.12 3.67 6.49
CA VAL A 59 11.37 2.84 7.69
C VAL A 59 10.73 3.49 8.91
N THR A 60 10.89 4.81 9.07
CA THR A 60 10.23 5.58 10.14
C THR A 60 8.71 5.53 10.02
N ARG A 61 8.16 5.59 8.81
CA ARG A 61 6.71 5.54 8.55
C ARG A 61 6.12 4.18 8.93
N LEU A 62 6.78 3.08 8.57
CA LEU A 62 6.38 1.73 8.98
C LEU A 62 6.48 1.55 10.51
N MET A 63 7.56 2.05 11.11
CA MET A 63 7.73 2.04 12.56
C MET A 63 6.61 2.80 13.27
N GLN A 64 6.26 4.00 12.80
CA GLN A 64 5.14 4.80 13.33
C GLN A 64 3.81 4.06 13.20
N ALA A 65 3.52 3.50 12.01
CA ALA A 65 2.29 2.74 11.78
C ALA A 65 2.16 1.55 12.73
N LYS A 66 3.26 0.83 13.00
CA LYS A 66 3.27 -0.25 13.99
C LYS A 66 3.10 0.27 15.42
N LEU A 67 3.93 1.22 15.84
CA LEU A 67 4.01 1.65 17.24
C LEU A 67 2.74 2.37 17.70
N TRP A 68 2.13 3.19 16.84
CA TRP A 68 0.94 3.95 17.20
C TRP A 68 -0.32 3.09 17.29
N ASN A 69 -0.41 2.04 16.50
CA ASN A 69 -1.56 1.14 16.54
C ASN A 69 -1.40 -0.04 17.53
N ALA A 70 -0.17 -0.36 17.94
CA ALA A 70 0.09 -1.45 18.88
C ALA A 70 -0.70 -1.37 20.22
N PRO A 71 -0.89 -0.20 20.86
CA PRO A 71 -1.69 -0.07 22.09
C PRO A 71 -3.16 -0.45 21.92
N MET A 72 -3.69 -0.33 20.70
CA MET A 72 -5.08 -0.69 20.34
C MET A 72 -5.18 -2.13 19.81
N ASN A 73 -4.08 -2.90 19.86
CA ASN A 73 -3.96 -4.24 19.28
C ASN A 73 -4.16 -4.29 17.75
N GLU A 74 -3.90 -3.18 17.06
CA GLU A 74 -4.14 -3.02 15.62
C GLU A 74 -2.82 -3.03 14.81
N LYS A 75 -2.15 -4.18 14.73
CA LYS A 75 -0.84 -4.27 14.06
C LYS A 75 -0.99 -4.71 12.60
N PRO A 76 -0.26 -4.11 11.64
CA PRO A 76 -0.21 -4.63 10.27
C PRO A 76 0.26 -6.09 10.24
N THR A 77 -0.44 -6.94 9.50
CA THR A 77 -0.04 -8.34 9.23
C THR A 77 0.52 -8.51 7.81
N VAL A 78 0.17 -7.58 6.91
CA VAL A 78 0.63 -7.57 5.52
C VAL A 78 0.79 -6.14 5.03
N VAL A 79 1.81 -5.91 4.20
CA VAL A 79 2.03 -4.65 3.49
C VAL A 79 1.70 -4.83 2.03
N HIS A 80 0.81 -4.01 1.50
CA HIS A 80 0.57 -3.87 0.06
C HIS A 80 1.30 -2.66 -0.50
N ILE A 81 1.87 -2.79 -1.69
CA ILE A 81 2.55 -1.70 -2.40
C ILE A 81 1.63 -1.20 -3.52
N ALA A 82 1.11 0.01 -3.39
CA ALA A 82 0.15 0.55 -4.34
C ALA A 82 0.74 0.71 -5.76
N PRO A 83 -0.08 0.63 -6.83
CA PRO A 83 0.35 0.80 -8.23
C PRO A 83 1.16 2.05 -8.51
N CYS A 84 0.85 3.17 -7.83
CA CYS A 84 1.63 4.40 -7.94
C CYS A 84 3.12 4.25 -7.53
N ILE A 85 3.47 3.20 -6.78
CA ILE A 85 4.85 2.77 -6.56
C ILE A 85 5.20 1.60 -7.47
N ALA A 86 4.38 0.54 -7.45
CA ALA A 86 4.70 -0.73 -8.09
C ALA A 86 4.84 -0.66 -9.63
N GLU A 87 4.22 0.34 -10.26
CA GLU A 87 4.21 0.49 -11.72
C GLU A 87 4.81 1.83 -12.17
N GLN A 88 4.60 2.90 -11.40
CA GLN A 88 4.90 4.27 -11.85
C GLN A 88 6.13 4.90 -11.20
N CYS A 89 6.67 4.33 -10.11
CA CYS A 89 7.77 4.95 -9.41
C CYS A 89 9.13 4.59 -10.02
N PRO A 90 9.95 5.58 -10.42
CA PRO A 90 11.30 5.31 -10.95
C PRO A 90 12.24 4.72 -9.88
N ASN A 91 11.91 4.87 -8.60
CA ASN A 91 12.69 4.36 -7.48
C ASN A 91 12.09 3.09 -6.87
N LYS A 92 11.21 2.38 -7.58
CA LYS A 92 10.50 1.20 -7.08
C LYS A 92 11.44 0.21 -6.38
N GLU A 93 12.55 -0.15 -7.02
CA GLU A 93 13.49 -1.15 -6.48
C GLU A 93 14.04 -0.75 -5.11
N GLU A 94 14.46 0.50 -4.95
CA GLU A 94 15.00 1.01 -3.68
C GLU A 94 13.90 1.09 -2.60
N VAL A 95 12.67 1.45 -2.98
CA VAL A 95 11.52 1.44 -2.07
C VAL A 95 11.23 0.01 -1.59
N MET A 96 11.13 -0.94 -2.51
CA MET A 96 10.88 -2.36 -2.21
C MET A 96 11.96 -2.93 -1.32
N LYS A 97 13.24 -2.69 -1.66
CA LYS A 97 14.39 -3.13 -0.88
C LYS A 97 14.32 -2.65 0.57
N LYS A 98 14.03 -1.36 0.80
CA LYS A 98 13.92 -0.80 2.16
C LYS A 98 12.76 -1.39 2.95
N ILE A 99 11.62 -1.62 2.30
CA ILE A 99 10.43 -2.19 2.95
C ILE A 99 10.69 -3.65 3.31
N ILE A 100 11.10 -4.48 2.34
CA ILE A 100 11.35 -5.92 2.55
C ILE A 100 12.40 -6.14 3.63
N ALA A 101 13.47 -5.34 3.64
CA ALA A 101 14.54 -5.46 4.64
C ALA A 101 14.09 -5.17 6.09
N LYS A 102 12.94 -4.49 6.29
CA LYS A 102 12.50 -4.02 7.63
C LYS A 102 11.08 -4.41 8.02
N ALA A 103 10.24 -4.87 7.08
CA ALA A 103 8.82 -5.15 7.35
C ALA A 103 8.64 -6.31 8.33
N GLY A 104 9.40 -7.41 8.16
CA GLY A 104 9.25 -8.62 8.98
C GLY A 104 7.89 -9.32 8.83
N ILE A 105 7.09 -8.90 7.85
CA ILE A 105 5.77 -9.42 7.49
C ILE A 105 5.67 -9.51 5.96
N LYS A 106 4.63 -10.17 5.45
CA LYS A 106 4.43 -10.35 4.02
C LYS A 106 4.32 -8.99 3.32
N VAL A 107 5.03 -8.85 2.20
CA VAL A 107 4.94 -7.68 1.31
C VAL A 107 4.38 -8.16 -0.02
N ILE A 108 3.30 -7.53 -0.49
CA ILE A 108 2.60 -7.87 -1.72
C ILE A 108 2.60 -6.65 -2.64
N GLU A 109 2.95 -6.85 -3.90
CA GLU A 109 2.89 -5.78 -4.90
C GLU A 109 1.49 -5.66 -5.49
N GLY A 110 1.02 -4.42 -5.63
CA GLY A 110 -0.27 -4.06 -6.24
C GLY A 110 -1.41 -3.91 -5.23
N THR A 111 -2.49 -3.26 -5.69
CA THR A 111 -3.75 -3.12 -4.96
C THR A 111 -4.92 -3.21 -5.94
N HIS A 112 -5.43 -2.06 -6.43
CA HIS A 112 -6.51 -2.00 -7.40
C HIS A 112 -6.04 -2.31 -8.83
N PRO A 113 -6.92 -2.85 -9.69
CA PRO A 113 -6.63 -3.09 -11.10
C PRO A 113 -7.00 -1.90 -12.01
N TYR A 114 -7.61 -0.84 -11.44
CA TYR A 114 -8.12 0.26 -12.24
C TYR A 114 -6.96 0.95 -12.97
N ALA A 115 -7.03 1.01 -14.30
CA ALA A 115 -6.18 1.80 -15.17
C ALA A 115 -7.06 2.37 -16.30
N PRO A 116 -6.86 3.62 -16.74
CA PRO A 116 -7.58 4.14 -17.89
C PRO A 116 -7.26 3.30 -19.13
N SER A 117 -8.28 2.88 -19.88
CA SER A 117 -8.15 2.24 -21.19
C SER A 117 -8.65 3.20 -22.27
N GLY A 118 -7.99 3.19 -23.44
CA GLY A 118 -8.45 3.95 -24.60
C GLY A 118 -8.46 5.47 -24.41
N ILE A 119 -7.40 6.06 -23.86
CA ILE A 119 -7.32 7.52 -23.59
C ILE A 119 -7.58 8.37 -24.86
N PHE A 120 -7.24 7.83 -26.03
CA PHE A 120 -7.47 8.45 -27.34
C PHE A 120 -8.17 7.49 -28.32
N ALA A 121 -8.79 6.42 -27.81
CA ALA A 121 -9.50 5.44 -28.64
C ALA A 121 -10.94 5.88 -28.93
#